data_AF-A0A1X0BZ02-F1
#
_entry.id   AF-A0A1X0BZ02-F1
#
_cell.length_a   1.000
_cell.length_b   1.000
_cell.length_c   1.000
_cell.angle_alpha   90.00
_cell.angle_beta   90.00
_cell.angle_gamma   90.00
#
_symmetry.space_group_name_H-M   'P 1'
#
loop_
_entity.id
_entity.type
_entity.pdbx_description
1 polymer ?
#
loop_
_entity_poly.entity_id
_entity_poly.type
_entity_poly.pdbx_seq_one_letter_code
_entity_poly.pdbx_strand_id
1 'polypeptide(L)'
;MTTSELEQLRSVYEPLAQSVRRLIDVSIRSQADESSVKSVIDKIDGATAELETAALREGSFGLEHTGDGQLMAWGNVVMGVRNPVAPPLVVHHEPDGSAWAEFVLGAAFEGPAGHVHGGVCAMLLDHVLGATAHQPGMPAVTGTLTLRYRRGTRLGLPLRAEAHVERVDGVKTFAIGHIADDEGVTVEAEGIFIHPRTNNRDDGNR
;
A
#
# COMPACT_ATOMS: atom_id res chain seq x y z
N MET A 1 -4.08 -16.19 15.96
CA MET A 1 -2.90 -15.46 16.47
C MET A 1 -3.36 -14.37 17.41
N THR A 2 -2.77 -14.31 18.60
CA THR A 2 -3.04 -13.28 19.61
C THR A 2 -2.40 -11.94 19.21
N THR A 3 -2.87 -10.84 19.79
CA THR A 3 -2.29 -9.49 19.59
C THR A 3 -0.80 -9.46 19.95
N SER A 4 -0.38 -10.16 21.01
CA SER A 4 1.03 -10.25 21.41
C SER A 4 1.90 -10.98 20.38
N GLU A 5 1.41 -12.09 19.83
CA GLU A 5 2.12 -12.83 18.76
C GLU A 5 2.25 -11.99 17.47
N LEU A 6 1.25 -11.16 17.18
CA LEU A 6 1.27 -10.21 16.06
C LEU A 6 2.30 -9.12 16.22
N GLU A 7 2.33 -8.48 17.39
CA GLU A 7 3.31 -7.45 17.73
C GLU A 7 4.72 -8.03 17.67
N GLN A 8 4.91 -9.24 18.18
CA GLN A 8 6.18 -9.95 18.09
C GLN A 8 6.59 -10.18 16.63
N LEU A 9 5.73 -10.74 15.79
CA LEU A 9 6.04 -10.93 14.37
C LEU A 9 6.30 -9.59 13.67
N ARG A 10 5.54 -8.55 13.98
CA ARG A 10 5.74 -7.21 13.41
C ARG A 10 7.12 -6.67 13.77
N SER A 11 7.52 -6.79 15.03
CA SER A 11 8.84 -6.34 15.53
C SER A 11 10.03 -7.02 14.84
N VAL A 12 9.83 -8.21 14.27
CA VAL A 12 10.88 -8.95 13.54
C VAL A 12 10.92 -8.53 12.08
N TYR A 13 9.78 -8.53 11.40
CA TYR A 13 9.77 -8.43 9.93
C TYR A 13 9.59 -7.00 9.39
N GLU A 14 8.98 -6.09 10.15
CA GLU A 14 8.88 -4.69 9.73
C GLU A 14 10.26 -4.01 9.64
N PRO A 15 11.20 -4.19 10.60
CA PRO A 15 12.56 -3.65 10.47
C PRO A 15 13.34 -4.19 9.27
N LEU A 16 13.11 -5.45 8.88
CA LEU A 16 13.68 -6.02 7.67
C LEU A 16 13.19 -5.26 6.43
N ALA A 17 11.87 -5.09 6.28
CA ALA A 17 11.30 -4.32 5.17
C ALA A 17 11.75 -2.85 5.19
N GLN A 18 11.90 -2.23 6.36
CA GLN A 18 12.45 -0.87 6.49
C GLN A 18 13.91 -0.79 6.02
N SER A 19 14.72 -1.80 6.33
CA SER A 19 16.11 -1.88 5.86
C SER A 19 16.19 -2.01 4.34
N VAL A 20 15.32 -2.84 3.75
CA VAL A 20 15.23 -2.98 2.29
C VAL A 20 14.69 -1.72 1.62
N ARG A 21 13.70 -1.03 2.21
CA ARG A 21 13.23 0.29 1.71
C ARG A 21 14.37 1.31 1.59
N ARG A 22 15.22 1.37 2.62
CA ARG A 22 16.41 2.23 2.59
C ARG A 22 17.39 1.81 1.50
N LEU A 23 17.58 0.51 1.31
CA LEU A 23 18.44 -0.02 0.26
C LEU A 23 17.92 0.31 -1.15
N ILE A 24 16.61 0.22 -1.39
CA ILE A 24 15.98 0.62 -2.67
C ILE A 24 16.27 2.09 -2.98
N ASP A 25 16.06 2.99 -2.01
CA ASP A 25 16.32 4.42 -2.21
C ASP A 25 17.81 4.71 -2.46
N VAL A 26 18.71 4.11 -1.69
CA VAL A 26 20.15 4.35 -1.84
C VAL A 26 20.70 3.71 -3.12
N SER A 27 20.19 2.56 -3.56
CA SER A 27 20.64 1.91 -4.80
C SER A 27 20.33 2.75 -6.04
N ILE A 28 19.21 3.46 -6.04
CA ILE A 28 18.82 4.38 -7.13
C ILE A 28 19.73 5.60 -7.17
N ARG A 29 20.06 6.17 -6.01
CA ARG A 29 20.77 7.47 -5.91
C ARG A 29 22.29 7.33 -5.81
N SER A 30 22.81 6.12 -5.65
CA SER A 30 24.24 5.87 -5.43
C SER A 30 25.10 6.25 -6.64
N GLN A 31 26.29 6.78 -6.36
CA GLN A 31 27.37 7.00 -7.33
C GLN A 31 28.64 6.23 -6.90
N ALA A 32 28.48 5.14 -6.14
CA ALA A 32 29.59 4.34 -5.66
C ALA A 32 30.40 3.73 -6.83
N ASP A 33 31.69 3.52 -6.60
CA ASP A 33 32.57 2.87 -7.59
C ASP A 33 32.24 1.38 -7.79
N GLU A 34 32.77 0.81 -8.87
CA GLU A 34 32.54 -0.58 -9.26
C GLU A 34 32.88 -1.58 -8.14
N SER A 35 33.97 -1.36 -7.41
CA SER A 35 34.41 -2.26 -6.34
C SER A 35 33.44 -2.26 -5.16
N SER A 36 32.91 -1.09 -4.83
CA SER A 36 31.91 -0.90 -3.79
C SER A 36 30.57 -1.52 -4.20
N VAL A 37 30.14 -1.32 -5.45
CA VAL A 37 28.91 -1.93 -6.00
C VAL A 37 29.01 -3.46 -5.95
N LYS A 38 30.13 -4.04 -6.38
CA LYS A 38 30.34 -5.50 -6.32
C LYS A 38 30.27 -6.04 -4.89
N SER A 39 30.94 -5.39 -3.94
CA SER A 39 30.88 -5.81 -2.53
C SER A 39 29.45 -5.73 -1.95
N VAL A 40 28.64 -4.76 -2.39
CA VAL A 40 27.25 -4.64 -1.96
C VAL A 40 26.38 -5.75 -2.58
N ILE A 41 26.57 -6.08 -3.85
CA ILE A 41 25.88 -7.21 -4.51
C ILE A 41 26.12 -8.50 -3.72
N ASP A 42 27.39 -8.83 -3.43
CA ASP A 42 27.74 -10.06 -2.69
C ASP A 42 27.04 -10.14 -1.31
N LYS A 43 26.88 -8.99 -0.63
CA LYS A 43 26.17 -8.91 0.66
C LYS A 43 24.66 -9.10 0.52
N ILE A 44 24.05 -8.52 -0.51
CA ILE A 44 22.62 -8.64 -0.78
C ILE A 44 22.28 -10.09 -1.14
N ASP A 45 23.08 -10.70 -2.02
CA ASP A 45 22.90 -12.09 -2.44
C ASP A 45 23.10 -13.05 -1.27
N GLY A 46 24.12 -12.81 -0.44
CA GLY A 46 24.34 -13.57 0.79
C GLY A 46 23.16 -13.49 1.78
N ALA A 47 22.65 -12.28 2.03
CA ALA A 47 21.49 -12.08 2.90
C ALA A 47 20.20 -12.71 2.31
N THR A 48 20.07 -12.70 0.98
CA THR A 48 18.95 -13.35 0.29
C THR A 48 19.01 -14.86 0.47
N ALA A 49 20.18 -15.48 0.23
CA ALA A 49 20.36 -16.92 0.41
C ALA A 49 20.10 -17.38 1.87
N GLU A 50 20.47 -16.55 2.86
CA GLU A 50 20.16 -16.81 4.27
C GLU A 50 18.64 -16.88 4.51
N LEU A 51 17.86 -15.94 3.95
CA LEU A 51 16.40 -15.96 4.07
C LEU A 51 15.75 -17.12 3.33
N GLU A 52 16.27 -17.48 2.14
CA GLU A 52 15.76 -18.59 1.34
C GLU A 52 15.94 -19.94 2.03
N THR A 53 17.06 -20.13 2.75
CA THR A 53 17.37 -21.38 3.46
C THR A 53 16.65 -21.52 4.80
N ALA A 54 16.28 -20.41 5.45
CA ALA A 54 15.66 -20.42 6.77
C ALA A 54 14.21 -20.94 6.77
N ALA A 55 13.38 -20.49 5.81
CA ALA A 55 12.05 -21.02 5.44
C ALA A 55 11.30 -19.98 4.58
N LEU A 56 10.89 -20.36 3.38
CA LEU A 56 9.97 -19.55 2.55
C LEU A 56 8.55 -20.09 2.63
N ARG A 57 7.57 -19.18 2.56
CA ARG A 57 6.19 -19.54 2.29
C ARG A 57 6.06 -20.03 0.85
N GLU A 58 5.29 -21.10 0.63
CA GLU A 58 4.83 -21.46 -0.70
C GLU A 58 3.75 -20.49 -1.20
N GLY A 59 3.94 -19.93 -2.40
CA GLY A 59 2.95 -19.06 -3.03
C GLY A 59 2.82 -17.66 -2.41
N SER A 60 1.64 -17.05 -2.55
CA SER A 60 1.40 -15.66 -2.12
C SER A 60 1.24 -15.53 -0.59
N PHE A 61 1.56 -14.35 -0.05
CA PHE A 61 1.22 -14.05 1.36
C PHE A 61 -0.30 -14.14 1.60
N GLY A 62 -1.11 -13.58 0.71
CA GLY A 62 -2.57 -13.61 0.82
C GLY A 62 -3.14 -12.64 1.86
N LEU A 63 -4.37 -12.93 2.30
CA LEU A 63 -5.07 -12.23 3.37
C LEU A 63 -5.22 -13.19 4.55
N GLU A 64 -4.58 -12.85 5.68
CA GLU A 64 -4.75 -13.60 6.92
C GLU A 64 -5.60 -12.80 7.91
N HIS A 65 -6.21 -13.49 8.86
CA HIS A 65 -6.97 -12.86 9.94
C HIS A 65 -6.38 -13.24 11.28
N THR A 66 -6.29 -12.25 12.15
CA THR A 66 -5.89 -12.43 13.54
C THR A 66 -7.02 -13.07 14.35
N GLY A 67 -6.73 -13.53 15.57
CA GLY A 67 -7.76 -14.12 16.44
C GLY A 67 -8.88 -13.15 16.82
N ASP A 68 -8.59 -11.85 16.79
CA ASP A 68 -9.49 -10.72 17.01
C ASP A 68 -10.09 -10.14 15.71
N GLY A 69 -9.86 -10.78 14.56
CA GLY A 69 -10.50 -10.44 13.28
C GLY A 69 -9.85 -9.29 12.50
N GLN A 70 -8.69 -8.79 12.93
CA GLN A 70 -7.91 -7.83 12.13
C GLN A 70 -7.38 -8.48 10.86
N LEU A 71 -7.45 -7.74 9.76
CA LEU A 71 -6.92 -8.17 8.47
C LEU A 71 -5.41 -7.98 8.43
N MET A 72 -4.68 -9.05 8.13
CA MET A 72 -3.25 -9.05 7.88
C MET A 72 -2.98 -9.13 6.38
N ALA A 73 -2.82 -7.96 5.77
CA ALA A 73 -2.41 -7.82 4.37
C ALA A 73 -0.90 -7.53 4.25
N TRP A 74 -0.05 -8.25 4.98
CA TRP A 74 1.36 -7.84 5.19
C TRP A 74 2.24 -7.89 3.93
N GLY A 75 1.85 -8.65 2.90
CA GLY A 75 2.50 -8.65 1.59
C GLY A 75 1.92 -7.65 0.58
N ASN A 76 0.85 -6.92 0.94
CA ASN A 76 0.16 -6.00 0.04
C ASN A 76 1.09 -4.87 -0.46
N VAL A 77 0.96 -4.49 -1.72
CA VAL A 77 1.83 -3.49 -2.37
C VAL A 77 1.57 -2.04 -1.94
N VAL A 78 0.49 -1.78 -1.21
CA VAL A 78 0.16 -0.43 -0.72
C VAL A 78 0.43 -0.31 0.78
N MET A 79 -0.02 -1.29 1.57
CA MET A 79 -0.01 -1.23 3.05
C MET A 79 0.82 -2.34 3.71
N GLY A 80 1.48 -3.19 2.92
CA GLY A 80 2.15 -4.37 3.43
C GLY A 80 3.36 -4.03 4.27
N VAL A 81 3.27 -4.26 5.59
CA VAL A 81 4.39 -4.03 6.52
C VAL A 81 5.63 -4.85 6.18
N ARG A 82 5.47 -6.02 5.52
CA ARG A 82 6.57 -6.86 5.01
C ARG A 82 6.93 -6.60 3.56
N ASN A 83 6.22 -5.73 2.85
CA ASN A 83 6.49 -5.40 1.46
C ASN A 83 7.33 -4.12 1.38
N PRO A 84 8.62 -4.19 1.00
CA PRO A 84 9.47 -3.01 0.93
C PRO A 84 9.14 -2.10 -0.27
N VAL A 85 8.30 -2.54 -1.22
CA VAL A 85 7.77 -1.67 -2.28
C VAL A 85 6.59 -0.83 -1.79
N ALA A 86 5.94 -1.24 -0.67
CA ALA A 86 4.81 -0.51 -0.13
C ALA A 86 5.21 0.93 0.23
N PRO A 87 4.49 1.94 -0.29
CA PRO A 87 4.65 3.33 0.14
C PRO A 87 4.42 3.47 1.65
N PRO A 88 4.95 4.54 2.27
CA PRO A 88 4.72 4.83 3.69
C PRO A 88 3.30 5.38 3.92
N LEU A 89 2.27 4.64 3.49
CA LEU A 89 0.88 5.04 3.58
C LEU A 89 0.27 4.49 4.87
N VAL A 90 -0.23 5.38 5.72
CA VAL A 90 -1.07 5.03 6.86
C VAL A 90 -2.40 5.75 6.67
N VAL A 91 -3.46 4.98 6.49
CA VAL A 91 -4.80 5.51 6.28
C VAL A 91 -5.49 5.71 7.63
N HIS A 92 -5.98 6.93 7.84
CA HIS A 92 -6.78 7.34 8.97
C HIS A 92 -8.24 7.47 8.54
N HIS A 93 -9.16 7.12 9.43
CA HIS A 93 -10.60 7.21 9.21
C HIS A 93 -11.18 8.23 10.18
N GLU A 94 -12.06 9.09 9.67
CA GLU A 94 -12.78 10.09 10.46
C GLU A 94 -14.18 9.61 10.84
N PRO A 95 -14.80 10.17 11.90
CA PRO A 95 -16.16 9.81 12.31
C PRO A 95 -17.24 10.05 11.25
N ASP A 96 -16.99 10.95 10.29
CA ASP A 96 -17.89 11.24 9.17
C ASP A 96 -17.78 10.25 8.01
N GLY A 97 -16.89 9.26 8.10
CA GLY A 97 -16.66 8.24 7.09
C GLY A 97 -15.63 8.64 6.03
N SER A 98 -15.04 9.85 6.11
CA SER A 98 -13.90 10.21 5.27
C SER A 98 -12.63 9.46 5.69
N ALA A 99 -11.69 9.33 4.75
CA ALA A 99 -10.40 8.71 4.98
C ALA A 99 -9.28 9.58 4.41
N TRP A 100 -8.12 9.58 5.07
CA TRP A 100 -6.98 10.37 4.64
C TRP A 100 -5.64 9.72 5.00
N ALA A 101 -4.58 10.15 4.33
CA ALA A 101 -3.21 9.76 4.63
C ALA A 101 -2.22 10.88 4.30
N GLU A 102 -1.15 10.99 5.09
CA GLU A 102 -0.03 11.89 4.85
C GLU A 102 1.25 11.10 4.62
N PHE A 103 2.01 11.47 3.60
CA PHE A 103 3.18 10.71 3.19
C PHE A 103 4.19 11.57 2.42
N VAL A 104 5.42 11.07 2.34
CA VAL A 104 6.49 11.62 1.49
C VAL A 104 7.02 10.48 0.62
N LEU A 105 7.10 10.71 -0.69
CA LEU A 105 7.58 9.72 -1.66
C LEU A 105 8.97 10.11 -2.16
N GLY A 106 9.91 9.16 -2.08
CA GLY A 106 11.29 9.29 -2.54
C GLY A 106 11.54 8.68 -3.92
N ALA A 107 12.81 8.51 -4.27
CA ALA A 107 13.26 8.08 -5.60
C ALA A 107 12.67 6.74 -6.07
N ALA A 108 12.33 5.85 -5.14
CA ALA A 108 11.68 4.56 -5.43
C ALA A 108 10.34 4.68 -6.17
N PHE A 109 9.71 5.86 -6.14
CA PHE A 109 8.38 6.11 -6.72
C PHE A 109 8.41 7.11 -7.87
N GLU A 110 9.61 7.45 -8.35
CA GLU A 110 9.81 8.41 -9.44
C GLU A 110 9.28 7.86 -10.77
N GLY A 111 8.62 8.73 -11.54
CA GLY A 111 8.27 8.48 -12.93
C GLY A 111 8.96 9.49 -13.84
N PRO A 112 8.31 10.62 -14.17
CA PRO A 112 9.01 11.76 -14.74
C PRO A 112 10.03 12.32 -13.74
N ALA A 113 11.12 12.89 -14.24
CA ALA A 113 12.16 13.50 -13.40
C ALA A 113 11.55 14.46 -12.35
N GLY A 114 11.87 14.22 -11.08
CA GLY A 114 11.41 14.98 -9.91
C GLY A 114 9.95 14.74 -9.49
N HIS A 115 9.21 13.83 -10.14
CA HIS A 115 7.78 13.64 -9.93
C HIS A 115 7.41 12.17 -9.68
N VAL A 116 6.39 11.97 -8.86
CA VAL A 116 5.80 10.66 -8.59
C VAL A 116 5.23 10.10 -9.89
N HIS A 117 5.48 8.83 -10.15
CA HIS A 117 4.90 8.14 -11.30
C HIS A 117 3.36 8.14 -11.20
N GLY A 118 2.65 8.48 -12.28
CA GLY A 118 1.18 8.56 -12.25
C GLY A 118 0.50 7.26 -11.79
N GLY A 119 1.05 6.10 -12.19
CA GLY A 119 0.61 4.79 -11.70
C GLY A 119 0.73 4.60 -10.18
N VAL A 120 1.72 5.22 -9.51
CA VAL A 120 1.82 5.22 -8.04
C VAL A 120 0.72 6.09 -7.44
N CYS A 121 0.46 7.29 -8.01
CA CYS A 121 -0.68 8.11 -7.58
C CYS A 121 -2.01 7.36 -7.72
N ALA A 122 -2.20 6.63 -8.83
CA ALA A 122 -3.39 5.81 -9.05
C ALA A 122 -3.52 4.69 -8.01
N MET A 123 -2.43 3.98 -7.71
CA MET A 123 -2.40 2.93 -6.68
C MET A 123 -2.75 3.48 -5.28
N LEU A 124 -2.22 4.66 -4.92
CA LEU A 124 -2.53 5.31 -3.65
C LEU A 124 -4.00 5.73 -3.57
N LEU A 125 -4.52 6.36 -4.63
CA LEU A 125 -5.91 6.80 -4.68
C LEU A 125 -6.89 5.62 -4.67
N ASP A 126 -6.62 4.54 -5.41
CA ASP A 126 -7.43 3.31 -5.34
C ASP A 126 -7.58 2.83 -3.90
N HIS A 127 -6.48 2.81 -3.15
CA HIS A 127 -6.48 2.34 -1.77
C HIS A 127 -7.20 3.30 -0.81
N VAL A 128 -6.94 4.60 -0.89
CA VAL A 128 -7.56 5.61 0.00
C VAL A 128 -9.06 5.73 -0.28
N LEU A 129 -9.47 5.73 -1.55
CA LEU A 129 -10.90 5.70 -1.90
C LEU A 129 -11.52 4.38 -1.43
N GLY A 130 -10.86 3.24 -1.64
CA GLY A 130 -11.33 1.93 -1.20
C GLY A 130 -11.51 1.84 0.31
N ALA A 131 -10.68 2.52 1.10
CA ALA A 131 -10.81 2.56 2.56
C ALA A 131 -12.15 3.19 3.00
N THR A 132 -12.68 4.16 2.24
CA THR A 132 -14.00 4.76 2.53
C THR A 132 -15.17 3.80 2.24
N ALA A 133 -14.98 2.88 1.29
CA ALA A 133 -15.99 1.91 0.88
C ALA A 133 -15.99 0.63 1.72
N HIS A 134 -14.88 0.31 2.40
CA HIS A 134 -14.79 -0.90 3.21
C HIS A 134 -15.65 -0.80 4.47
N GLN A 135 -16.49 -1.81 4.71
CA GLN A 135 -17.26 -1.96 5.93
C GLN A 135 -16.86 -3.26 6.65
N PRO A 136 -16.95 -3.31 7.99
CA PRO A 136 -16.72 -4.55 8.73
C PRO A 136 -17.57 -5.70 8.18
N GLY A 137 -16.91 -6.78 7.74
CA GLY A 137 -17.58 -7.97 7.19
C GLY A 137 -18.11 -7.85 5.76
N MET A 138 -17.94 -6.69 5.10
CA MET A 138 -18.41 -6.46 3.73
C MET A 138 -17.28 -5.85 2.87
N PRO A 139 -16.40 -6.67 2.29
CA PRO A 139 -15.31 -6.17 1.46
C PRO A 139 -15.86 -5.46 0.22
N ALA A 140 -15.15 -4.43 -0.22
CA ALA A 140 -15.46 -3.71 -1.44
C ALA A 140 -14.33 -3.94 -2.45
N VAL A 141 -14.68 -4.23 -3.70
CA VAL A 141 -13.70 -4.37 -4.79
C VAL A 141 -13.83 -3.20 -5.75
N THR A 142 -12.70 -2.71 -6.27
CA THR A 142 -12.70 -1.65 -7.28
C THR A 142 -13.36 -2.16 -8.56
N GLY A 143 -14.46 -1.52 -8.96
CA GLY A 143 -15.10 -1.75 -10.26
C GLY A 143 -14.61 -0.78 -11.33
N THR A 144 -14.41 0.49 -10.97
CA THR A 144 -13.89 1.52 -11.88
C THR A 144 -13.11 2.56 -11.09
N LEU A 145 -12.00 3.03 -11.66
CA LEU A 145 -11.21 4.13 -11.14
C LEU A 145 -10.94 5.11 -12.28
N THR A 146 -11.37 6.36 -12.12
CA THR A 146 -11.14 7.46 -13.05
C THR A 146 -10.22 8.47 -12.39
N LEU A 147 -9.14 8.86 -13.07
CA LEU A 147 -8.17 9.82 -12.55
C LEU A 147 -8.06 11.04 -13.45
N ARG A 148 -7.77 12.18 -12.83
CA ARG A 148 -7.42 13.42 -13.52
C ARG A 148 -6.15 14.02 -12.92
N TYR A 149 -5.07 13.98 -13.69
CA TYR A 149 -3.79 14.60 -13.33
C TYR A 149 -3.85 16.09 -13.66
N ARG A 150 -3.93 16.94 -12.64
CA ARG A 150 -4.03 18.40 -12.74
C ARG A 150 -2.64 19.05 -12.86
N ARG A 151 -1.68 18.57 -12.08
CA ARG A 151 -0.27 19.01 -12.04
C ARG A 151 0.62 17.82 -11.68
N GLY A 152 1.93 17.94 -11.95
CA GLY A 152 2.89 16.96 -11.49
C GLY A 152 2.93 16.89 -9.96
N THR A 153 2.89 15.69 -9.40
CA THR A 153 3.07 15.43 -7.97
C THR A 153 4.57 15.37 -7.66
N ARG A 154 5.11 16.34 -6.93
CA ARG A 154 6.57 16.41 -6.68
C ARG A 154 7.04 15.37 -5.67
N LEU A 155 8.23 14.83 -5.91
CA LEU A 155 8.93 13.96 -4.96
C LEU A 155 9.53 14.75 -3.79
N GLY A 156 9.70 14.07 -2.66
CA GLY A 156 10.41 14.61 -1.49
C GLY A 156 9.67 15.72 -0.74
N LEU A 157 8.46 16.08 -1.15
CA LEU A 157 7.60 17.04 -0.45
C LEU A 157 6.48 16.30 0.29
N PRO A 158 5.94 16.89 1.38
CA PRO A 158 4.73 16.39 2.04
C PRO A 158 3.55 16.35 1.06
N LEU A 159 2.88 15.21 1.02
CA LEU A 159 1.68 14.97 0.24
C LEU A 159 0.57 14.50 1.17
N ARG A 160 -0.67 14.86 0.83
CA ARG A 160 -1.86 14.40 1.51
C ARG A 160 -2.83 13.79 0.50
N ALA A 161 -3.35 12.61 0.81
CA ALA A 161 -4.46 12.01 0.10
C ALA A 161 -5.71 12.05 0.98
N GLU A 162 -6.85 12.41 0.41
CA GLU A 162 -8.14 12.43 1.11
C GLU A 162 -9.23 11.84 0.21
N ALA A 163 -10.20 11.15 0.81
CA ALA A 163 -11.37 10.64 0.12
C ALA A 163 -12.61 10.61 1.02
N HIS A 164 -13.78 10.65 0.40
CA HIS A 164 -15.06 10.43 1.06
C HIS A 164 -16.06 9.77 0.09
N VAL A 165 -17.11 9.17 0.66
CA VAL A 165 -18.23 8.63 -0.12
C VAL A 165 -19.10 9.79 -0.63
N GLU A 166 -19.23 9.91 -1.94
CA GLU A 166 -20.15 10.87 -2.57
C GLU A 166 -21.59 10.34 -2.51
N ARG A 167 -21.79 9.05 -2.82
CA ARG A 167 -23.10 8.41 -2.75
C ARG A 167 -23.01 6.88 -2.74
N VAL A 168 -24.10 6.24 -2.33
CA VAL A 168 -24.30 4.79 -2.41
C VAL A 168 -25.54 4.50 -3.24
N ASP A 169 -25.45 3.52 -4.16
CA ASP A 169 -26.55 3.09 -5.02
C ASP A 169 -26.53 1.56 -5.17
N GLY A 170 -27.40 0.90 -4.41
CA GLY A 170 -27.48 -0.56 -4.35
C GLY A 170 -26.16 -1.18 -3.86
N VAL A 171 -25.52 -1.97 -4.73
CA VAL A 171 -24.24 -2.66 -4.43
C VAL A 171 -23.01 -1.79 -4.74
N LYS A 172 -23.21 -0.55 -5.18
CA LYS A 172 -22.15 0.36 -5.63
C LYS A 172 -21.95 1.49 -4.62
N THR A 173 -20.70 1.69 -4.23
CA THR A 173 -20.25 2.85 -3.45
C THR A 173 -19.43 3.75 -4.38
N PHE A 174 -19.85 5.00 -4.51
CA PHE A 174 -19.17 6.02 -5.29
C PHE A 174 -18.37 6.88 -4.32
N ALA A 175 -17.05 6.87 -4.46
CA ALA A 175 -16.14 7.64 -3.64
C ALA A 175 -15.35 8.62 -4.52
N ILE A 176 -15.07 9.79 -3.97
CA ILE A 176 -14.22 10.79 -4.62
C ILE A 176 -13.08 11.15 -3.69
N GLY A 177 -11.95 11.53 -4.26
CA GLY A 177 -10.78 11.90 -3.49
C GLY A 177 -9.69 12.54 -4.35
N HIS A 178 -8.59 12.90 -3.71
CA HIS A 178 -7.49 13.57 -4.38
C HIS A 178 -6.16 13.40 -3.64
N ILE A 179 -5.05 13.68 -4.33
CA ILE A 179 -3.73 13.94 -3.75
C ILE A 179 -3.45 15.44 -3.90
N ALA A 180 -2.94 16.07 -2.84
CA ALA A 180 -2.52 17.47 -2.83
C ALA A 180 -1.15 17.65 -2.16
N ASP A 181 -0.48 18.73 -2.53
CA ASP A 181 0.63 19.34 -1.78
C ASP A 181 0.20 20.73 -1.27
N ASP A 182 1.16 21.56 -0.83
CA ASP A 182 0.92 22.92 -0.35
C ASP A 182 0.44 23.92 -1.42
N GLU A 183 0.70 23.64 -2.70
CA GLU A 183 0.21 24.40 -3.85
C GLU A 183 -1.20 23.95 -4.29
N GLY A 184 -1.73 22.86 -3.72
CA GLY A 184 -3.08 22.34 -3.94
C GLY A 184 -3.11 20.99 -4.68
N VAL A 185 -4.28 20.66 -5.24
CA VAL A 185 -4.55 19.33 -5.83
C VAL A 185 -3.65 19.03 -7.02
N THR A 186 -3.01 17.87 -7.00
CA THR A 186 -2.20 17.34 -8.11
C THR A 186 -2.94 16.29 -8.92
N VAL A 187 -3.70 15.42 -8.25
CA VAL A 187 -4.47 14.33 -8.89
C VAL A 187 -5.83 14.21 -8.22
N GLU A 188 -6.89 14.21 -9.01
CA GLU A 188 -8.26 13.89 -8.55
C GLU A 188 -8.60 12.46 -8.96
N ALA A 189 -9.45 11.79 -8.18
CA ALA A 189 -9.99 10.47 -8.50
C ALA A 189 -11.48 10.34 -8.15
N GLU A 190 -12.18 9.57 -8.99
CA GLU A 190 -13.51 9.04 -8.76
C GLU A 190 -13.44 7.52 -8.83
N GLY A 191 -13.98 6.84 -7.83
CA GLY A 191 -13.96 5.39 -7.71
C GLY A 191 -15.37 4.83 -7.56
N ILE A 192 -15.64 3.73 -8.27
CA ILE A 192 -16.84 2.92 -8.11
C ILE A 192 -16.41 1.60 -7.49
N PHE A 193 -16.82 1.37 -6.24
CA PHE A 193 -16.53 0.15 -5.50
C PHE A 193 -17.79 -0.73 -5.43
N ILE A 194 -17.60 -2.03 -5.58
CA ILE A 194 -18.68 -3.00 -5.63
C ILE A 194 -18.59 -3.91 -4.42
N HIS A 195 -19.69 -4.07 -3.70
CA HIS A 195 -19.84 -5.12 -2.69
C HIS A 195 -20.31 -6.40 -3.37
N PRO A 196 -19.48 -7.45 -3.47
CA PRO A 196 -19.88 -8.71 -4.06
C PRO A 196 -21.03 -9.33 -3.27
N ARG A 197 -21.98 -9.97 -3.95
CA ARG A 197 -22.98 -10.78 -3.24
C ARG A 197 -22.27 -11.95 -2.55
N THR A 198 -22.40 -12.06 -1.24
CA THR A 198 -22.04 -13.28 -0.52
C THR A 198 -22.96 -14.39 -0.99
N ASN A 199 -22.49 -15.26 -1.89
CA ASN A 199 -23.16 -16.54 -2.10
C ASN A 199 -22.92 -17.35 -0.83
N ASN A 200 -23.95 -17.53 0.01
CA ASN A 200 -23.99 -18.65 0.94
C ASN A 200 -23.98 -19.95 0.12
N ARG A 201 -22.80 -20.40 -0.29
CA ARG A 201 -22.59 -21.82 -0.52
C ARG A 201 -22.27 -22.39 0.85
N ASP A 202 -23.30 -22.94 1.49
CA ASP A 202 -23.12 -24.05 2.42
C ASP A 202 -22.33 -25.12 1.66
N ASP A 203 -21.00 -25.14 1.81
CA ASP A 203 -20.23 -26.36 1.59
C ASP A 203 -20.40 -27.26 2.82
N GLY A 204 -21.67 -27.61 3.07
CA GLY A 204 -22.02 -28.81 3.78
C GLY A 204 -21.79 -29.98 2.82
N ASN A 205 -20.73 -30.74 3.08
CA ASN A 205 -20.63 -32.20 3.00
C ASN A 205 -19.26 -32.68 2.46
N ARG A 206 -18.45 -33.19 3.41
CA ARG A 206 -17.41 -34.25 3.31
C ARG A 206 -16.23 -34.06 2.36
#